data_AF-A0A1R1K230-F1
#
_entry.id   AF-A0A1R1K230-F1
#
_cell.length_a   1.000
_cell.length_b   1.000
_cell.length_c   1.000
_cell.angle_alpha   90.00
_cell.angle_beta   90.00
_cell.angle_gamma   90.00
#
_symmetry.space_group_name_H-M   'P 1'
#
loop_
_entity.id
_entity.type
_entity.pdbx_description
1 polymer ?
#
loop_
_entity_poly.entity_id
_entity_poly.type
_entity_poly.pdbx_seq_one_letter_code
_entity_poly.pdbx_strand_id
1 'polypeptide(L)'
;MRTHSTTPYIEMIATHLNAPYGHVVASADVAAALRSGDLSSVPGDDLVKELLASMFIELEPEFIGRACYEAGARLEEAQALYQQARMQFGLPQVARWEDALEGVL
;
A
#
# COMPACT_ATOMS: atom_id res chain seq x y z
N MET A 1 9.08 6.39 32.06
CA MET A 1 9.63 6.36 30.69
C MET A 1 8.51 5.91 29.78
N ARG A 2 7.86 6.81 29.03
CA ARG A 2 6.86 6.40 28.03
C ARG A 2 7.64 5.81 26.87
N THR A 3 7.53 4.51 26.66
CA THR A 3 7.96 3.89 25.40
C THR A 3 7.14 4.53 24.30
N HIS A 4 7.78 5.31 23.42
CA HIS A 4 7.14 5.74 22.18
C HIS A 4 6.79 4.47 21.42
N SER A 5 5.50 4.17 21.32
CA SER A 5 5.04 3.13 20.41
C SER A 5 5.35 3.65 19.02
N THR A 6 6.28 3.01 18.31
CA THR A 6 6.50 3.28 16.90
C THR A 6 5.17 3.02 16.19
N THR A 7 4.62 4.03 15.50
CA THR A 7 3.41 3.84 14.69
C THR A 7 3.72 2.81 13.61
N PRO A 8 2.94 1.72 13.49
CA PRO A 8 3.10 0.75 12.41
C PRO A 8 2.99 1.43 11.04
N TYR A 9 3.78 1.00 10.07
CA TYR A 9 3.73 1.52 8.71
C TYR A 9 2.37 1.32 8.06
N ILE A 10 1.67 0.21 8.33
CA ILE A 10 0.30 -0.01 7.84
C ILE A 10 -0.66 1.08 8.35
N GLU A 11 -0.54 1.47 9.63
CA GLU A 11 -1.37 2.53 10.22
C GLU A 11 -0.97 3.91 9.68
N MET A 12 0.32 4.15 9.47
CA MET A 12 0.82 5.37 8.83
C MET A 12 0.27 5.53 7.41
N ILE A 13 0.30 4.47 6.60
CA ILE A 13 -0.22 4.47 5.23
C ILE A 13 -1.71 4.78 5.23
N ALA A 14 -2.51 4.05 6.02
CA ALA A 14 -3.94 4.31 6.11
C ALA A 14 -4.24 5.75 6.54
N THR A 15 -3.47 6.29 7.50
CA THR A 15 -3.61 7.68 7.94
C THR A 15 -3.27 8.68 6.83
N HIS A 16 -2.20 8.42 6.07
CA HIS A 16 -1.78 9.27 4.96
C HIS A 16 -2.83 9.31 3.84
N LEU A 17 -3.30 8.16 3.40
CA LEU A 17 -4.31 8.03 2.34
C LEU A 17 -5.65 8.70 2.72
N ASN A 18 -5.96 8.74 4.01
CA ASN A 18 -7.15 9.38 4.55
C ASN A 18 -7.02 10.91 4.72
N ALA A 19 -5.82 11.49 4.61
CA ALA A 19 -5.59 12.90 4.92
C ALA A 19 -6.51 13.88 4.15
N PRO A 20 -6.83 13.66 2.85
CA PRO A 20 -7.74 14.54 2.12
C PRO A 20 -9.23 14.19 2.29
N TYR A 21 -9.54 12.96 2.72
CA TYR A 21 -10.87 12.35 2.54
C TYR A 21 -11.59 12.01 3.86
N GLY A 22 -10.91 12.10 5.00
CA GLY A 22 -11.41 11.54 6.25
C GLY A 22 -11.23 10.03 6.29
N HIS A 23 -11.93 9.33 7.18
CA HIS A 23 -11.71 7.90 7.43
C HIS A 23 -12.38 7.01 6.37
N VAL A 24 -11.65 6.72 5.29
CA VAL A 24 -12.09 5.88 4.16
C VAL A 24 -11.36 4.53 4.17
N VAL A 25 -10.03 4.57 4.33
CA VAL A 25 -9.16 3.38 4.33
C VAL A 25 -8.85 2.96 5.77
N ALA A 26 -9.15 1.71 6.14
CA ALA A 26 -8.66 1.13 7.39
C ALA A 26 -7.27 0.53 7.21
N SER A 27 -6.50 0.42 8.31
CA SER A 27 -5.23 -0.31 8.31
C SER A 27 -5.39 -1.77 7.89
N ALA A 28 -6.54 -2.39 8.19
CA ALA A 28 -6.87 -3.73 7.74
C ALA A 28 -6.97 -3.84 6.21
N ASP A 29 -7.43 -2.79 5.52
CA ASP A 29 -7.56 -2.78 4.06
C ASP A 29 -6.18 -2.72 3.39
N VAL A 30 -5.29 -1.88 3.92
CA VAL A 30 -3.87 -1.83 3.49
C VAL A 30 -3.22 -3.20 3.64
N ALA A 31 -3.39 -3.83 4.81
CA ALA A 31 -2.82 -5.15 5.07
C ALA A 31 -3.43 -6.25 4.18
N ALA A 32 -4.74 -6.16 3.90
CA ALA A 32 -5.43 -7.11 3.03
C ALA A 32 -4.95 -7.01 1.58
N ALA A 33 -4.88 -5.81 1.02
CA ALA A 33 -4.41 -5.56 -0.34
C ALA A 33 -2.97 -6.04 -0.53
N LEU A 34 -2.07 -5.71 0.43
CA LEU A 34 -0.68 -6.15 0.37
C LEU A 34 -0.55 -7.67 0.41
N ARG A 35 -1.32 -8.36 1.26
CA ARG A 35 -1.28 -9.83 1.35
C ARG A 35 -1.89 -10.54 0.14
N SER A 36 -2.98 -10.04 -0.42
CA SER A 36 -3.60 -10.68 -1.59
C SER A 36 -2.85 -10.37 -2.88
N GLY A 37 -2.11 -9.26 -2.91
CA GLY A 37 -1.45 -8.78 -4.12
C GLY A 37 -2.44 -8.27 -5.17
N ASP A 38 -3.64 -7.89 -4.75
CA ASP A 38 -4.70 -7.31 -5.59
C ASP A 38 -5.73 -6.56 -4.73
N LEU A 39 -6.58 -5.77 -5.39
CA LEU A 39 -7.67 -5.02 -4.74
C LEU A 39 -9.01 -5.78 -4.70
N SER A 40 -9.04 -7.04 -5.14
CA SER A 40 -10.27 -7.85 -5.17
C SER A 40 -10.70 -8.32 -3.79
N SER A 41 -9.73 -8.50 -2.89
CA SER A 41 -9.94 -8.95 -1.51
C SER A 41 -10.37 -7.82 -0.56
N VAL A 42 -10.23 -6.57 -0.99
CA VAL A 42 -10.51 -5.39 -0.14
C VAL A 42 -12.01 -5.13 -0.08
N PRO A 43 -12.62 -5.16 1.12
CA PRO A 43 -14.01 -4.75 1.28
C PRO A 43 -14.10 -3.22 1.14
N GLY A 44 -14.95 -2.73 0.25
CA GLY A 44 -15.11 -1.29 0.06
C GLY A 44 -15.67 -0.93 -1.30
N ASP A 45 -15.97 0.35 -1.45
CA ASP A 45 -16.30 0.95 -2.74
C ASP A 45 -15.03 1.25 -3.55
N ASP A 46 -15.21 1.81 -4.75
CA ASP A 46 -14.10 2.08 -5.65
C ASP A 46 -13.14 3.14 -5.09
N LEU A 47 -13.60 4.04 -4.22
CA LEU A 47 -12.75 5.05 -3.59
C LEU A 47 -11.69 4.41 -2.69
N VAL A 48 -12.06 3.42 -1.87
CA VAL A 48 -11.07 2.69 -1.03
C VAL A 48 -9.96 2.10 -1.90
N LYS A 49 -10.33 1.50 -3.02
CA LYS A 49 -9.39 0.84 -3.95
C LYS A 49 -8.50 1.84 -4.67
N GLU A 50 -9.06 2.96 -5.11
CA GLU A 50 -8.29 4.07 -5.71
C GLU A 50 -7.26 4.64 -4.74
N LEU A 51 -7.62 4.83 -3.46
CA LEU A 51 -6.70 5.30 -2.44
C LEU A 51 -5.60 4.28 -2.14
N LEU A 52 -5.93 2.99 -2.02
CA LEU A 52 -4.91 1.95 -1.86
C LEU A 52 -3.97 1.90 -3.07
N ALA A 53 -4.50 2.09 -4.27
CA ALA A 53 -3.72 2.14 -5.49
C ALA A 53 -2.76 3.35 -5.54
N SER A 54 -3.17 4.50 -4.99
CA SER A 54 -2.36 5.72 -4.98
C SER A 54 -1.14 5.63 -4.07
N MET A 55 -1.10 4.67 -3.13
CA MET A 55 0.03 4.51 -2.21
C MET A 55 1.38 4.36 -2.92
N PHE A 56 1.42 3.71 -4.08
CA PHE A 56 2.65 3.58 -4.89
C PHE A 56 3.11 4.94 -5.46
N ILE A 57 2.17 5.83 -5.78
CA ILE A 57 2.41 7.17 -6.33
C ILE A 57 2.71 8.19 -5.23
N GLU A 58 2.24 7.97 -4.01
CA GLU A 58 2.39 8.94 -2.93
C GLU A 58 3.54 8.62 -1.98
N LEU A 59 3.89 7.33 -1.83
CA LEU A 59 4.82 6.88 -0.81
C LEU A 59 6.17 6.44 -1.36
N GLU A 60 7.16 6.47 -0.47
CA GLU A 60 8.47 5.87 -0.71
C GLU A 60 8.37 4.33 -0.67
N PRO A 61 9.09 3.61 -1.56
CA PRO A 61 9.06 2.14 -1.60
C PRO A 61 9.44 1.48 -0.27
N GLU A 62 10.35 2.09 0.50
CA GLU A 62 10.74 1.58 1.81
C GLU A 62 9.54 1.48 2.76
N PHE A 63 8.63 2.45 2.74
CA PHE A 63 7.47 2.46 3.63
C PHE A 63 6.49 1.34 3.28
N ILE A 64 6.29 1.12 1.98
CA ILE A 64 5.47 0.01 1.47
C ILE A 64 6.13 -1.33 1.84
N GLY A 65 7.45 -1.45 1.69
CA GLY A 65 8.21 -2.65 2.06
C GLY A 65 8.12 -2.98 3.55
N ARG A 66 8.19 -1.97 4.43
CA ARG A 66 7.97 -2.15 5.88
C ARG A 66 6.54 -2.57 6.19
N ALA A 67 5.55 -1.99 5.50
CA ALA A 67 4.16 -2.40 5.63
C ALA A 67 3.92 -3.84 5.14
N CYS A 68 4.63 -4.29 4.10
CA CYS A 68 4.60 -5.69 3.66
C CYS A 68 5.08 -6.61 4.77
N TYR A 69 6.22 -6.29 5.39
CA TYR A 69 6.76 -7.05 6.51
C TYR A 69 5.76 -7.13 7.68
N GLU A 70 5.15 -6.00 8.06
CA GLU A 70 4.11 -5.96 9.10
C GLU A 70 2.86 -6.77 8.73
N ALA A 71 2.48 -6.79 7.45
CA ALA A 71 1.31 -7.50 6.95
C ALA A 71 1.55 -9.01 6.78
N GLY A 72 2.80 -9.46 6.87
CA GLY A 72 3.20 -10.84 6.52
C GLY A 72 3.16 -11.10 5.01
N ALA A 73 3.26 -10.05 4.20
CA ALA A 73 3.26 -10.10 2.74
C ALA A 73 4.69 -10.09 2.18
N ARG A 74 4.86 -10.68 1.00
CA ARG A 74 6.12 -10.67 0.24
C ARG A 74 6.13 -9.51 -0.76
N LEU A 75 7.31 -9.10 -1.21
CA LEU A 75 7.44 -8.01 -2.18
C LEU A 75 6.82 -8.36 -3.54
N GLU A 76 6.76 -9.64 -3.90
CA GLU A 76 6.07 -10.13 -5.11
C GLU A 76 4.56 -9.87 -5.05
N GLU A 77 3.95 -9.96 -3.86
CA GLU A 77 2.53 -9.67 -3.68
C GLU A 77 2.30 -8.16 -3.80
N ALA A 78 3.14 -7.33 -3.19
CA ALA A 78 3.07 -5.88 -3.38
C ALA A 78 3.31 -5.46 -4.84
N GLN A 79 4.20 -6.14 -5.55
CA GLN A 79 4.44 -5.91 -6.97
C GLN A 79 3.24 -6.34 -7.83
N ALA A 80 2.60 -7.47 -7.51
CA ALA A 80 1.36 -7.89 -8.16
C ALA A 80 0.26 -6.85 -7.96
N LEU A 81 0.12 -6.31 -6.73
CA LEU A 81 -0.83 -5.25 -6.41
C LEU A 81 -0.55 -3.99 -7.22
N TYR A 82 0.71 -3.54 -7.32
CA TYR A 82 1.12 -2.40 -8.15
C TYR A 82 0.70 -2.57 -9.61
N GLN A 83 1.01 -3.73 -10.21
CA GLN A 83 0.67 -3.99 -11.61
C GLN A 83 -0.84 -4.05 -11.83
N GLN A 84 -1.56 -4.70 -10.91
CA GLN A 84 -3.01 -4.81 -10.94
C GLN A 84 -3.68 -3.43 -10.82
N ALA A 85 -3.24 -2.61 -9.87
CA ALA A 85 -3.69 -1.24 -9.66
C ALA A 85 -3.44 -0.36 -10.90
N ARG A 86 -2.26 -0.48 -11.52
CA ARG A 86 -1.93 0.23 -12.76
C ARG A 86 -2.87 -0.12 -13.90
N MET A 87 -3.14 -1.41 -14.11
CA MET A 87 -4.05 -1.85 -15.17
C MET A 87 -5.50 -1.43 -14.88
N GLN A 88 -5.94 -1.52 -13.63
CA GLN A 88 -7.32 -1.20 -13.26
C GLN A 88 -7.62 0.30 -13.33
N PHE A 89 -6.72 1.15 -12.83
CA PHE A 89 -6.95 2.60 -12.71
C PHE A 89 -6.17 3.44 -13.72
N GLY A 90 -5.41 2.82 -14.63
CA GLY A 90 -4.62 3.54 -15.62
C GLY A 90 -3.48 4.37 -15.01
N LEU A 91 -2.92 3.93 -13.88
CA LEU A 91 -1.87 4.67 -13.19
C LEU A 91 -0.56 4.70 -14.02
N PRO A 92 0.20 5.80 -13.96
CA PRO A 92 1.50 5.88 -14.62
C PRO A 92 2.50 4.88 -14.02
N GLN A 93 3.60 4.65 -14.73
CA GLN A 93 4.75 4.00 -14.14
C GLN A 93 5.33 4.85 -13.02
N VAL A 94 5.71 4.18 -11.93
CA VAL A 94 6.37 4.80 -10.79
C VAL A 94 7.82 4.33 -10.79
N ALA A 95 8.70 5.07 -11.47
CA ALA A 95 10.11 4.70 -11.63
C ALA A 95 10.77 4.37 -10.28
N ARG A 96 10.58 5.21 -9.25
CA ARG A 96 11.14 4.94 -7.92
C ARG A 96 10.70 3.60 -7.30
N TRP A 97 9.48 3.14 -7.57
CA TRP A 97 9.00 1.84 -7.11
C TRP A 97 9.61 0.70 -7.93
N GLU A 98 9.61 0.85 -9.25
CA GLU A 98 10.18 -0.14 -10.17
C GLU A 98 11.69 -0.32 -9.93
N ASP A 99 12.44 0.78 -9.79
CA ASP A 99 13.88 0.79 -9.51
C ASP A 99 14.20 0.18 -8.14
N ALA A 100 13.36 0.41 -7.12
CA ALA A 100 13.59 -0.14 -5.78
C ALA A 100 13.41 -1.67 -5.71
N LEU A 101 12.71 -2.25 -6.67
CA LEU A 101 12.55 -3.70 -6.79
C LEU A 101 13.58 -4.33 -7.73
N GLU A 102 14.29 -3.52 -8.52
CA GLU A 102 15.35 -4.00 -9.41
C GLU A 102 16.48 -4.63 -8.58
N GLY A 103 16.75 -5.92 -8.83
CA GLY A 103 17.76 -6.69 -8.10
C GLY A 103 17.31 -7.24 -6.74
N VAL A 104 16.05 -7.01 -6.35
CA VAL A 104 15.42 -7.62 -5.16
C VAL A 104 14.43 -8.71 -5.58
N LEU A 105 13.77 -8.55 -6.74
CA LEU A 105 12.86 -9.52 -7.35
C LEU A 105 13.45 -10.18 -8.62
#